data_AF-S4NYB4-F1
#
_entry.id   AF-S4NYB4-F1
#
_cell.length_a   1.000
_cell.length_b   1.000
_cell.length_c   1.000
_cell.angle_alpha   90.00
_cell.angle_beta   90.00
_cell.angle_gamma   90.00
#
_symmetry.space_group_name_H-M   'P 1'
#
loop_
_entity.id
_entity.type
_entity.pdbx_description
1 polymer ?
#
loop_
_entity_poly.entity_id
_entity_poly.type
_entity_poly.pdbx_seq_one_letter_code
_entity_poly.pdbx_strand_id
1 'polypeptide(L)' 'MPEQYVCDYCDRLFTRKHNLQTHIKNWHLGLSCYCDICDRNLGSPAGLILHLSHGHNSSGQPFPECDLCGRVFS' A
#
# COMPACT_ATOMS: atom_id res chain seq x y z
N MET A 1 3.82 -3.88 -31.48
CA MET A 1 4.47 -3.08 -30.42
C MET A 1 3.63 -3.25 -29.17
N PRO A 2 4.17 -3.62 -28.01
CA PRO A 2 3.35 -3.80 -26.83
C PRO A 2 2.66 -2.47 -26.52
N GLU A 3 1.33 -2.48 -26.41
CA GLU A 3 0.55 -1.30 -26.00
C GLU A 3 1.08 -0.83 -24.64
N GLN A 4 1.79 0.30 -24.66
CA GLN A 4 2.30 0.93 -23.46
C GLN A 4 1.31 1.99 -22.99
N TYR A 5 1.13 2.06 -21.68
CA TYR A 5 0.29 3.03 -21.03
C TYR A 5 1.20 4.17 -20.56
N VAL A 6 1.02 5.37 -21.14
CA VAL A 6 1.78 6.59 -20.80
C VAL A 6 1.07 7.35 -19.69
N CYS A 7 1.81 7.90 -18.74
CA CYS A 7 1.28 8.84 -17.77
C CYS A 7 1.26 10.26 -18.34
N ASP A 8 0.07 10.87 -18.42
CA ASP A 8 -0.08 12.24 -18.95
C ASP A 8 0.53 13.34 -18.07
N TYR A 9 0.89 13.02 -16.81
CA TYR A 9 1.47 13.99 -15.88
C TYR A 9 3.00 14.02 -15.88
N CYS A 10 3.66 12.93 -16.27
CA CYS A 10 5.13 12.81 -16.19
C CYS A 10 5.75 11.91 -17.27
N ASP A 11 4.98 11.57 -18.31
CA ASP A 11 5.37 10.76 -19.49
C ASP A 11 5.96 9.37 -19.17
N ARG A 12 5.75 8.86 -17.96
CA ARG A 12 6.21 7.52 -17.58
C ARG A 12 5.46 6.43 -18.32
N LEU A 13 6.20 5.42 -18.74
CA LEU A 13 5.69 4.26 -19.47
C LEU A 13 5.40 3.10 -18.52
N PHE A 14 4.24 2.47 -18.73
CA PHE A 14 3.81 1.29 -17.99
C PHE A 14 3.36 0.20 -18.95
N THR A 15 3.65 -1.05 -18.59
CA THR A 15 3.24 -2.23 -19.37
C THR A 15 1.80 -2.66 -19.11
N ARG A 16 1.14 -2.10 -18.09
CA ARG A 16 -0.23 -2.46 -17.68
C ARG A 16 -1.01 -1.23 -17.25
N LYS A 17 -2.29 -1.16 -17.64
CA LYS A 17 -3.22 -0.06 -17.30
C LYS A 17 -3.37 0.17 -15.80
N HIS A 18 -3.44 -0.90 -15.00
CA HIS A 18 -3.59 -0.78 -13.54
C HIS A 18 -2.35 -0.17 -12.88
N ASN A 19 -1.14 -0.46 -13.40
CA ASN A 19 0.08 0.14 -12.88
C ASN A 19 0.10 1.65 -13.13
N LEU A 20 -0.31 2.08 -14.33
CA LEU A 20 -0.48 3.51 -14.64
C LEU A 20 -1.49 4.17 -13.71
N GLN A 21 -2.67 3.56 -13.51
CA GLN A 21 -3.68 4.13 -12.61
C GLN A 21 -3.19 4.22 -11.16
N THR A 22 -2.53 3.19 -10.65
CA THR A 22 -1.90 3.21 -9.32
C THR A 22 -0.86 4.33 -9.24
N HIS A 23 0.00 4.49 -10.24
CA HIS A 23 0.99 5.56 -10.28
C HIS A 23 0.33 6.95 -10.22
N ILE A 24 -0.68 7.21 -11.06
CA ILE A 24 -1.41 8.48 -11.04
C ILE A 24 -2.04 8.74 -9.67
N LYS A 25 -2.71 7.72 -9.10
CA LYS A 25 -3.33 7.84 -7.77
C LYS A 25 -2.32 8.17 -6.68
N ASN A 26 -1.19 7.48 -6.64
CA ASN A 26 -0.18 7.67 -5.59
C ASN A 26 0.62 8.97 -5.75
N TRP A 27 1.02 9.30 -6.98
CA TRP A 27 2.03 10.34 -7.22
C TRP A 27 1.47 11.69 -7.67
N HIS A 28 0.29 11.69 -8.28
CA HIS A 28 -0.33 12.91 -8.81
C HIS A 28 -1.60 13.30 -8.06
N LEU A 29 -2.41 12.33 -7.64
CA LEU A 29 -3.65 12.60 -6.89
C LEU A 29 -3.49 12.51 -5.37
N GLY A 30 -2.36 12.02 -4.86
CA GLY A 30 -2.15 11.79 -3.42
C GLY A 30 -3.10 10.75 -2.80
N LEU A 31 -3.86 10.01 -3.63
CA LEU A 31 -4.73 8.89 -3.24
C LEU A 31 -3.90 7.62 -3.05
N SER A 32 -2.80 7.74 -2.31
CA SER A 32 -1.94 6.61 -2.04
C SER A 32 -2.64 5.64 -1.09
N CYS A 33 -2.54 4.35 -1.38
CA CYS A 33 -3.05 3.29 -0.49
C CYS A 33 -1.99 3.02 0.59
N TYR A 34 -1.69 4.04 1.38
CA TYR A 34 -0.87 3.93 2.57
C TYR A 34 -1.68 3.31 3.70
N CYS A 35 -0.99 2.54 4.54
CA CYS A 35 -1.53 2.11 5.82
C CYS A 35 -1.19 3.18 6.87
N ASP A 36 -2.18 3.80 7.48
CA ASP A 36 -2.00 4.80 8.54
C ASP A 36 -1.38 4.23 9.84
N ILE A 37 -1.28 2.90 9.98
CA ILE A 37 -0.75 2.25 11.18
C ILE A 37 0.76 2.00 11.08
N CYS A 38 1.26 1.62 9.91
CA CYS A 38 2.68 1.29 9.70
C CYS A 38 3.34 2.06 8.56
N ASP A 39 2.66 3.06 8.01
CA ASP A 39 3.08 3.94 6.91
C ASP A 39 3.45 3.18 5.60
N ARG A 40 3.02 1.93 5.47
CA ARG A 40 3.37 1.10 4.31
C ARG A 40 2.49 1.45 3.12
N ASN A 41 3.10 1.69 1.96
CA ASN A 41 2.38 1.87 0.69
C ASN A 41 2.12 0.51 0.02
N LEU A 42 0.85 0.14 -0.12
CA LEU A 42 0.43 -1.15 -0.71
C LEU A 42 0.12 -1.04 -2.21
N GLY A 43 0.11 0.16 -2.78
CA GLY A 43 -0.10 0.41 -4.21
C GLY A 43 -1.48 0.00 -4.76
N SER A 44 -2.33 -0.59 -3.93
CA SER A 44 -3.69 -0.99 -4.32
C SER A 44 -4.60 -1.04 -3.09
N PRO A 45 -5.90 -0.71 -3.25
CA PRO A 45 -6.86 -0.76 -2.16
C PRO A 45 -7.13 -2.20 -1.70
N ALA A 46 -7.14 -3.18 -2.61
CA ALA A 46 -7.27 -4.59 -2.25
C ALA A 46 -6.07 -5.09 -1.42
N GLY A 47 -4.85 -4.66 -1.80
CA GLY A 47 -3.63 -4.94 -1.03
C GLY A 47 -3.66 -4.28 0.35
N LEU A 48 -4.21 -3.06 0.45
CA LEU A 48 -4.40 -2.37 1.73
C LEU A 48 -5.41 -3.10 2.63
N ILE A 49 -6.56 -3.53 2.10
CA ILE A 49 -7.55 -4.29 2.87
C ILE A 49 -6.96 -5.61 3.37
N LEU A 50 -6.25 -6.36 2.53
CA LEU A 50 -5.59 -7.60 2.92
C LEU A 50 -4.48 -7.36 3.95
N HIS A 51 -3.70 -6.29 3.77
CA HIS A 51 -2.66 -5.89 4.70
C HIS A 51 -3.23 -5.51 6.06
N LEU A 52 -4.34 -4.77 6.09
CA LEU A 52 -5.05 -4.42 7.32
C LEU A 52 -5.63 -5.67 8.01
N SER A 53 -6.22 -6.58 7.25
CA SER A 53 -6.82 -7.79 7.84
C SER A 53 -5.79 -8.80 8.34
N HIS A 54 -4.66 -8.97 7.66
CA HIS A 54 -3.61 -9.92 8.06
C HIS A 54 -2.58 -9.32 9.02
N GLY A 55 -2.22 -8.04 8.85
CA GLY A 55 -1.13 -7.40 9.57
C GLY A 55 -1.57 -6.46 10.70
N HIS A 56 -2.83 -6.02 10.70
CA HIS A 56 -3.39 -5.10 11.69
C HIS A 56 -4.68 -5.62 12.33
N ASN A 57 -4.82 -6.95 12.36
CA ASN A 57 -6.01 -7.68 12.77
C ASN A 57 -6.70 -7.07 14.01
N SER A 58 -7.93 -6.58 13.80
CA SER A 58 -8.98 -6.19 14.74
C SER A 58 -8.73 -5.10 15.81
N SER A 59 -7.53 -4.55 16.02
CA SER A 59 -7.36 -3.55 17.10
C SER A 59 -6.43 -2.38 16.82
N GLY A 60 -5.74 -2.32 15.68
CA GLY A 60 -4.81 -1.23 15.38
C GLY A 60 -3.70 -1.03 16.43
N GLN A 61 -3.58 -1.94 17.40
CA GLN A 61 -2.54 -1.94 18.41
C GLN A 61 -1.37 -2.79 17.89
N PRO A 62 -0.13 -2.33 18.12
CA PRO A 62 1.02 -3.23 18.02
C PRO A 62 0.73 -4.45 18.90
N PHE A 63 1.15 -5.64 18.45
CA PHE A 63 0.97 -6.85 19.24
C PHE A 63 1.45 -6.60 20.68
N PRO A 64 0.73 -7.07 21.71
CA PRO A 64 1.08 -6.80 23.08
C PRO A 64 2.51 -7.30 23.33
N GLU A 65 3.40 -6.37 23.65
CA GLU A 65 4.74 -6.67 24.12
C GLU A 65 4.61 -7.27 25.52
N CYS A 66 5.24 -8.41 25.77
CA CYS A 66 5.27 -8.93 27.14
C CYS A 66 6.23 -8.09 27.99
N ASP A 67 5.70 -7.39 28.99
CA ASP A 67 6.46 -6.56 29.94
C ASP A 67 7.56 -7.31 30.72
N LEU A 68 7.54 -8.65 30.72
CA LEU A 68 8.53 -9.48 31.40
C LEU A 68 9.71 -9.87 30.49
N CYS A 69 9.55 -9.84 29.16
CA CYS A 69 10.58 -10.32 28.24
C CYS A 69 10.76 -9.50 26.94
N GLY A 70 9.98 -8.43 26.74
CA GLY A 70 10.09 -7.52 25.61
C GLY A 70 9.78 -8.16 24.25
N ARG A 71 9.13 -9.33 24.22
CA ARG A 71 8.76 -10.00 22.96
C ARG A 71 7.39 -9.56 22.49
N VAL A 72 7.37 -9.19 21.21
CA VAL A 72 6.17 -8.90 20.42
C VAL A 72 5.69 -10.22 19.81
N PHE A 73 4.51 -10.70 20.18
CA PHE A 73 3.96 -11.97 19.70
C PHE A 73 3.15 -11.74 18.42
N SER A 74 3.62 -12.24 17.28
CA SER A 74 2.93 -12.17 15.97
C SER A 74 1.76 -13.15 15.84
#